data_AF-A0A1M4L738-F1
#
_entry.id   AF-A0A1M4L738-F1
#
_cell.length_a   1.000
_cell.length_b   1.000
_cell.length_c   1.000
_cell.angle_alpha   90.00
_cell.angle_beta   90.00
_cell.angle_gamma   90.00
#
_symmetry.space_group_name_H-M   'P 1'
#
loop_
_entity.id
_entity.type
_entity.pdbx_description
1 polymer ?
#
loop_
_entity_poly.entity_id
_entity_poly.type
_entity_poly.pdbx_seq_one_letter_code
_entity_poly.pdbx_strand_id
1 'polypeptide(L)'
;MRAAWDDLQASVLSTRYWTPRWWRSRAGAYLLFKRPTLDIGEFEGAPGDPPRLRRALDQLLALAPEYADAPLYRYDLVDFARHYATGRVDTQLQQALAAYKRGDVAAGDAAFARVQAAVRQLDGLVGGQQETLSSWLDAAEGDAKTPQDAAYYRRDAKAQVSVWGGEGNLGDYASKAWQGMYADYYLPRWALAMQVLRAAAVGGGAAAAARLGARLGEVRDSLHAASPGRSSRRGAHPAATGGCPMSAASVSIPAAAPSRERFLSLDVFRGLTIFLMILVNTPGAGADAFVQLRHTPWFGFTAADLVFPSFLFAVGNAMSFALDRGQPLGAFLRRIGKRSALIFLLGFLMYWFPFVHHGADGSWSFIAIDQTRVPGVLQRIALCYALGALLCRWLPPRGLLAACVALLLGYWAALYLWGQPGAELSKLGNAGTRLDLWLLDPAQLYRKDGGFDPEGLLGTLPATVNVIAGYLTGLYVRRVGKQARTVRWLLLAGIALTLLALAWQPWFPLAKKLWTGSFVLLTVGLDLLLLGALLWAIEVRRWQAGSGFFTVLGRNPLAIYLFSELFVISLRLVPAGASGMDLYQWLGIAVFQRLLPGPWGSLACALAYTLLCWAMGWWMDRRRLYLRL
;
A
#
# COMPACT_ATOMS: atom_id res chain seq x y z
N MET A 1 -24.67 9.39 39.69
CA MET A 1 -23.87 8.47 38.86
C MET A 1 -24.45 8.27 37.46
N ARG A 2 -25.67 7.70 37.32
CA ARG A 2 -26.28 7.39 36.01
C ARG A 2 -26.34 8.60 35.05
N ALA A 3 -26.85 9.74 35.51
CA ALA A 3 -26.91 10.95 34.71
C ALA A 3 -25.54 11.40 34.16
N ALA A 4 -24.47 11.23 34.95
CA ALA A 4 -23.12 11.57 34.50
C ALA A 4 -22.64 10.64 33.40
N TRP A 5 -22.92 9.33 33.52
CA TRP A 5 -22.60 8.35 32.49
C TRP A 5 -23.44 8.52 31.21
N ASP A 6 -24.71 8.93 31.32
CA ASP A 6 -25.53 9.26 30.16
C ASP A 6 -24.93 10.44 29.37
N ASP A 7 -24.41 11.45 30.08
CA ASP A 7 -23.71 12.58 29.46
C ASP A 7 -22.34 12.22 28.88
N LEU A 8 -21.58 11.35 29.53
CA LEU A 8 -20.35 10.78 28.97
C LEU A 8 -20.63 9.97 27.70
N GLN A 9 -21.71 9.17 27.71
CA GLN A 9 -22.13 8.37 26.57
C GLN A 9 -22.52 9.26 25.39
N ALA A 10 -23.32 10.30 25.65
CA ALA A 10 -23.74 11.24 24.62
C ALA A 10 -22.60 12.11 24.09
N SER A 11 -21.57 12.40 24.90
CA SER A 11 -20.44 13.26 24.54
C SER A 11 -19.28 12.49 23.89
N VAL A 12 -18.40 11.90 24.69
CA VAL A 12 -17.09 11.39 24.24
C VAL A 12 -17.14 9.93 23.80
N LEU A 13 -18.08 9.14 24.32
CA LEU A 13 -18.21 7.72 23.97
C LEU A 13 -19.11 7.48 22.74
N SER A 14 -19.84 8.51 22.27
CA SER A 14 -20.62 8.46 21.01
C SER A 14 -19.75 8.71 19.77
N THR A 15 -18.52 9.19 19.97
CA THR A 15 -17.55 9.47 18.91
C THR A 15 -17.08 8.18 18.23
N ARG A 16 -17.43 8.01 16.95
CA ARG A 16 -16.99 6.85 16.15
C ARG A 16 -15.47 6.83 16.01
N TYR A 17 -14.88 5.63 16.07
CA TYR A 17 -13.44 5.41 16.01
C TYR A 17 -12.75 6.02 14.77
N TRP A 18 -13.45 6.15 13.64
CA TRP A 18 -12.94 6.72 12.37
C TRP A 18 -13.30 8.19 12.13
N THR A 19 -14.02 8.84 13.04
CA THR A 19 -14.28 10.29 13.01
C THR A 19 -12.97 11.03 13.33
N PRO A 20 -12.63 12.17 12.68
CA PRO A 20 -11.25 12.63 12.59
C PRO A 20 -10.58 12.81 13.96
N ARG A 21 -9.56 11.99 14.22
CA ARG A 21 -8.45 12.27 15.16
C ARG A 21 -7.13 12.38 14.39
N TRP A 22 -7.24 12.65 13.09
CA TRP A 22 -6.15 12.72 12.14
C TRP A 22 -5.96 14.17 11.74
N TRP A 23 -4.78 14.72 12.02
CA TRP A 23 -4.42 16.03 11.51
C TRP A 23 -3.33 15.86 10.45
N ARG A 24 -3.63 16.21 9.19
CA ARG A 24 -2.71 16.06 8.04
C ARG A 24 -1.97 14.71 8.01
N SER A 25 -2.73 13.62 8.12
CA SER A 25 -2.20 12.23 8.16
C SER A 25 -1.39 11.85 9.42
N ARG A 26 -1.45 12.63 10.50
CA ARG A 26 -0.83 12.33 11.80
C ARG A 26 -1.89 11.89 12.83
N ALA A 27 -1.75 10.68 13.36
CA ALA A 27 -2.62 10.11 14.39
C ALA A 27 -2.49 10.84 15.74
N GLY A 28 -3.57 10.95 16.51
CA GLY A 28 -3.57 11.47 17.88
C GLY A 28 -4.65 12.52 18.14
N ALA A 29 -5.30 12.43 19.31
CA ALA A 29 -6.53 13.16 19.64
C ALA A 29 -6.34 14.63 20.07
N TYR A 30 -5.11 15.03 20.42
CA TYR A 30 -4.83 16.34 20.99
C TYR A 30 -3.76 17.08 20.20
N LEU A 31 -3.92 18.39 20.06
CA LEU A 31 -2.93 19.29 19.46
C LEU A 31 -1.65 19.31 20.28
N LEU A 32 -1.75 19.39 21.61
CA LEU A 32 -0.62 19.42 22.54
C LEU A 32 0.37 18.28 22.29
N PHE A 33 -0.11 17.11 21.88
CA PHE A 33 0.72 15.92 21.71
C PHE A 33 1.45 15.91 20.36
N LYS A 34 1.01 16.74 19.41
CA LYS A 34 1.65 16.84 18.09
C LYS A 34 2.95 17.62 18.19
N ARG A 35 3.91 17.22 17.35
CA ARG A 35 5.05 18.07 17.02
C ARG A 35 4.59 19.44 16.50
N PRO A 36 4.99 20.56 17.14
CA PRO A 36 4.64 21.90 16.70
C PRO A 36 5.18 22.20 15.30
N THR A 37 4.37 22.86 14.47
CA THR A 37 4.78 23.47 13.21
C THR A 37 4.18 24.88 13.11
N LEU A 38 4.76 25.76 12.31
CA LEU A 38 4.29 27.17 12.21
C LEU A 38 2.85 27.28 11.66
N ASP A 39 2.36 26.24 10.98
CA ASP A 39 1.05 26.13 10.35
C ASP A 39 0.03 25.28 11.11
N ILE A 40 0.38 24.72 12.29
CA ILE A 40 -0.48 23.76 13.03
C ILE A 40 -1.73 24.38 13.73
N GLY A 41 -2.02 25.66 13.50
CA GLY A 41 -3.14 26.35 14.15
C GLY A 41 -4.52 25.79 13.78
N GLU A 42 -4.64 25.16 12.61
CA GLU A 42 -5.87 24.57 12.07
C GLU A 42 -6.07 23.13 12.56
N PHE A 43 -6.22 22.93 13.87
CA PHE A 43 -6.56 21.64 14.47
C PHE A 43 -8.04 21.64 14.85
N GLU A 44 -8.84 20.77 14.22
CA GLU A 44 -10.31 20.72 14.37
C GLU A 44 -10.79 20.23 15.76
N GLY A 45 -9.87 19.94 16.69
CA GLY A 45 -10.18 19.51 18.06
C GLY A 45 -10.56 18.03 18.16
N ALA A 46 -10.71 17.55 19.40
CA ALA A 46 -11.21 16.19 19.64
C ALA A 46 -12.73 16.14 19.42
N PRO A 47 -13.26 15.16 18.66
CA PRO A 47 -14.70 15.02 18.45
C PRO A 47 -15.45 14.67 19.74
N GLY A 48 -16.58 15.33 19.98
CA GLY A 48 -17.46 15.15 21.15
C GLY A 48 -18.33 16.38 21.43
N ASP A 49 -18.98 16.42 22.60
CA ASP A 49 -19.79 17.55 23.09
C ASP A 49 -19.15 18.09 24.40
N PRO A 50 -18.29 19.13 24.33
CA PRO A 50 -17.58 19.65 25.51
C PRO A 50 -18.50 20.19 26.62
N PRO A 51 -19.61 20.90 26.31
CA PRO A 51 -20.61 21.27 27.33
C PRO A 51 -21.18 20.07 28.09
N ARG A 52 -21.56 18.99 27.39
CA ARG A 52 -22.05 17.77 28.06
C ARG A 52 -20.96 17.07 28.86
N LEU A 53 -19.74 16.99 28.34
CA LEU A 53 -18.61 16.44 29.08
C LEU A 53 -18.34 17.25 30.36
N ARG A 54 -18.41 18.58 30.29
CA ARG A 54 -18.27 19.44 31.48
C ARG A 54 -19.37 19.14 32.50
N ARG A 55 -20.63 19.04 32.06
CA ARG A 55 -21.76 18.70 32.93
C ARG A 55 -21.58 17.34 33.59
N ALA A 56 -21.12 16.33 32.85
CA ALA A 56 -20.80 15.01 33.41
C ALA A 56 -19.72 15.10 34.49
N LEU A 57 -18.65 15.87 34.24
CA LEU A 57 -17.58 16.08 35.22
C LEU A 57 -18.07 16.80 36.48
N ASP A 58 -18.92 17.81 36.37
CA ASP A 58 -19.50 18.49 37.53
C ASP A 58 -20.35 17.53 38.37
N GLN A 59 -21.12 16.66 37.71
CA GLN A 59 -21.91 15.63 38.39
C GLN A 59 -21.04 14.56 39.06
N LEU A 60 -19.93 14.15 38.44
CA LEU A 60 -18.97 13.24 39.07
C LEU A 60 -18.24 13.95 40.24
N LEU A 61 -17.78 15.18 40.06
CA LEU A 61 -17.12 15.91 41.15
C LEU A 61 -18.03 16.08 42.38
N ALA A 62 -19.33 16.30 42.19
CA ALA A 62 -20.30 16.35 43.28
C ALA A 62 -20.40 15.02 44.07
N LEU A 63 -20.17 13.88 43.42
CA LEU A 63 -20.19 12.55 44.03
C LEU A 63 -18.83 12.14 44.62
N ALA A 64 -17.75 12.90 44.36
CA ALA A 64 -16.41 12.52 44.78
C ALA A 64 -16.24 12.26 46.29
N PRO A 65 -16.91 12.99 47.22
CA PRO A 65 -16.82 12.68 48.64
C PRO A 65 -17.40 11.29 49.01
N GLU A 66 -18.45 10.85 48.33
CA GLU A 66 -19.12 9.55 48.57
C GLU A 66 -18.28 8.38 48.05
N TYR A 67 -17.53 8.58 46.96
CA TYR A 67 -16.72 7.54 46.31
C TYR A 67 -15.22 7.75 46.51
N ALA A 68 -14.81 8.41 47.59
CA ALA A 68 -13.41 8.78 47.85
C ALA A 68 -12.46 7.56 47.93
N ASP A 69 -12.97 6.43 48.41
CA ASP A 69 -12.24 5.17 48.57
C ASP A 69 -12.46 4.18 47.41
N ALA A 70 -13.21 4.56 46.38
CA ALA A 70 -13.46 3.71 45.21
C ALA A 70 -12.38 3.94 44.13
N PRO A 71 -11.43 3.01 43.93
CA PRO A 71 -10.28 3.24 43.04
C PRO A 71 -10.68 3.40 41.57
N LEU A 72 -11.66 2.62 41.09
CA LEU A 72 -12.18 2.72 39.72
C LEU A 72 -12.90 4.05 39.47
N TYR A 73 -13.62 4.54 40.48
CA TYR A 73 -14.29 5.84 40.38
C TYR A 73 -13.29 6.98 40.19
N ARG A 74 -12.23 6.98 41.00
CA ARG A 74 -11.14 7.97 40.90
C ARG A 74 -10.44 7.87 39.55
N TYR A 75 -10.21 6.65 39.06
CA TYR A 75 -9.62 6.40 37.74
C TYR A 75 -10.45 7.07 36.64
N ASP A 76 -11.75 6.79 36.59
CA ASP A 76 -12.66 7.32 35.57
C ASP A 76 -12.76 8.85 35.66
N LEU A 77 -12.95 9.39 36.87
CA LEU A 77 -13.02 10.84 37.10
C LEU A 77 -11.77 11.54 36.58
N VAL A 78 -10.58 11.03 36.91
CA VAL A 78 -9.32 11.60 36.45
C VAL A 78 -9.14 11.44 34.94
N ASP A 79 -9.56 10.33 34.33
CA ASP A 79 -9.41 10.13 32.89
C ASP A 79 -10.28 11.08 32.06
N PHE A 80 -11.56 11.25 32.45
CA PHE A 80 -12.45 12.20 31.81
C PHE A 80 -12.04 13.66 32.07
N ALA A 81 -11.58 13.97 33.30
CA ALA A 81 -11.08 15.31 33.63
C ALA A 81 -9.83 15.65 32.81
N ARG A 82 -8.90 14.70 32.66
CA ARG A 82 -7.72 14.81 31.80
C ARG A 82 -8.12 15.07 30.35
N HIS A 83 -9.08 14.34 29.81
CA HIS A 83 -9.54 14.53 28.43
C HIS A 83 -10.10 15.94 28.22
N TYR A 84 -11.00 16.39 29.10
CA TYR A 84 -11.59 17.73 29.05
C TYR A 84 -10.54 18.84 29.17
N ALA A 85 -9.66 18.74 30.17
CA ALA A 85 -8.62 19.74 30.42
C ALA A 85 -7.56 19.77 29.30
N THR A 86 -7.21 18.62 28.69
CA THR A 86 -6.29 18.60 27.54
C THR A 86 -6.92 19.31 26.32
N GLY A 87 -8.22 19.10 26.06
CA GLY A 87 -8.94 19.84 25.00
C GLY A 87 -8.98 21.36 25.25
N ARG A 88 -9.13 21.78 26.51
CA ARG A 88 -9.03 23.20 26.91
C ARG A 88 -7.64 23.78 26.65
N VAL A 89 -6.59 23.01 26.92
CA VAL A 89 -5.20 23.40 26.61
C VAL A 89 -5.00 23.57 25.11
N ASP A 90 -5.54 22.67 24.29
CA ASP A 90 -5.44 22.79 22.83
C ASP A 90 -6.06 24.11 22.33
N THR A 91 -7.24 24.48 22.84
CA THR A 91 -7.86 25.77 22.50
C THR A 91 -7.00 26.97 22.92
N GLN A 92 -6.42 26.94 24.12
CA GLN A 92 -5.55 28.01 24.61
C GLN A 92 -4.25 28.11 23.80
N LEU A 93 -3.73 26.95 23.35
CA LEU A 93 -2.56 26.87 22.50
C LEU A 93 -2.82 27.49 21.12
N GLN A 94 -3.99 27.22 20.53
CA GLN A 94 -4.43 27.86 19.29
C GLN A 94 -4.57 29.38 19.44
N GLN A 95 -5.08 29.86 20.58
CA GLN A 95 -5.15 31.29 20.89
C GLN A 95 -3.76 31.94 20.96
N ALA A 96 -2.80 31.29 21.63
CA ALA A 96 -1.41 31.77 21.69
C ALA A 96 -0.77 31.84 20.29
N LEU A 97 -0.95 30.80 19.48
CA LEU A 97 -0.49 30.77 18.08
C LEU A 97 -1.08 31.92 17.27
N ALA A 98 -2.40 32.14 17.37
CA ALA A 98 -3.08 33.21 16.65
C ALA A 98 -2.59 34.59 17.07
N ALA A 99 -2.39 34.82 18.37
CA ALA A 99 -1.88 36.08 18.92
C ALA A 99 -0.46 36.40 18.42
N TYR A 100 0.47 35.44 18.46
CA TYR A 100 1.81 35.66 17.92
C TYR A 100 1.80 35.89 16.40
N LYS A 101 0.95 35.18 15.64
CA LYS A 101 0.85 35.36 14.18
C LYS A 101 0.38 36.75 13.77
N ARG A 102 -0.48 37.39 14.57
CA ARG A 102 -0.96 38.76 14.33
C ARG A 102 -0.09 39.85 14.97
N GLY A 103 1.09 39.49 15.50
CA GLY A 103 2.03 40.44 16.11
C GLY A 103 1.70 40.84 17.55
N ASP A 104 0.67 40.25 18.17
CA ASP A 104 0.24 40.59 19.53
C ASP A 104 0.99 39.76 20.58
N VAL A 105 2.20 40.22 20.89
CA VAL A 105 3.11 39.53 21.81
C VAL A 105 2.55 39.44 23.23
N ALA A 106 1.90 40.50 23.71
CA ALA A 106 1.34 40.52 25.07
C ALA A 106 0.22 39.49 25.23
N ALA A 107 -0.70 39.42 24.27
CA ALA A 107 -1.75 38.42 24.28
C ALA A 107 -1.20 36.99 24.10
N GLY A 108 -0.16 36.82 23.26
CA GLY A 108 0.53 35.54 23.06
C GLY A 108 1.20 35.04 24.34
N ASP A 109 1.98 35.90 25.01
CA ASP A 109 2.67 35.58 26.26
C ASP A 109 1.67 35.24 27.38
N ALA A 110 0.59 36.00 27.51
CA ALA A 110 -0.46 35.73 28.50
C ALA A 110 -1.21 34.42 28.23
N ALA A 111 -1.52 34.11 26.96
CA ALA A 111 -2.16 32.85 26.59
C ALA A 111 -1.25 31.65 26.82
N PHE A 112 0.04 31.76 26.48
CA PHE A 112 0.98 30.66 26.66
C PHE A 112 1.33 30.42 28.14
N ALA A 113 1.40 31.47 28.97
CA ALA A 113 1.57 31.30 30.42
C ALA A 113 0.43 30.46 31.04
N ARG A 114 -0.82 30.67 30.58
CA ARG A 114 -1.97 29.83 30.98
C ARG A 114 -1.80 28.37 30.54
N VAL A 115 -1.33 28.15 29.31
CA VAL A 115 -1.01 26.79 28.82
C VAL A 115 0.05 26.13 29.70
N GLN A 116 1.14 26.82 30.02
CA GLN A 116 2.22 26.26 30.85
C GLN A 116 1.73 25.87 32.25
N ALA A 117 0.90 26.70 32.88
CA ALA A 117 0.31 26.40 34.17
C ALA A 117 -0.63 25.19 34.09
N ALA A 118 -1.53 25.17 33.10
CA ALA A 118 -2.51 24.10 32.92
C ALA A 118 -1.84 22.74 32.61
N VAL A 119 -0.78 22.72 31.78
CA VAL A 119 -0.07 21.48 31.46
C VAL A 119 0.66 20.89 32.68
N ARG A 120 1.24 21.73 33.55
CA ARG A 120 1.86 21.25 34.79
C ARG A 120 0.83 20.71 35.80
N GLN A 121 -0.34 21.34 35.88
CA GLN A 121 -1.44 20.83 36.70
C GLN A 121 -1.98 19.51 36.15
N LEU A 122 -2.13 19.40 34.83
CA LEU A 122 -2.50 18.16 34.14
C LEU A 122 -1.51 17.03 34.43
N ASP A 123 -0.20 17.30 34.37
CA ASP A 123 0.85 16.31 34.67
C ASP A 123 0.73 15.77 36.11
N GLY A 124 0.46 16.67 37.08
CA GLY A 124 0.19 16.27 38.47
C GLY A 124 -1.11 15.46 38.61
N LEU A 125 -2.19 15.88 37.94
CA LEU A 125 -3.49 15.22 37.98
C LEU A 125 -3.41 13.76 37.51
N VAL A 126 -2.69 13.50 36.41
CA VAL A 126 -2.57 12.14 35.84
C VAL A 126 -1.57 11.26 36.60
N GLY A 127 -0.85 11.79 37.60
CA GLY A 127 0.07 11.01 38.42
C GLY A 127 -0.60 9.96 39.30
N GLY A 128 -1.90 10.13 39.60
CA GLY A 128 -2.70 9.16 40.34
C GLY A 128 -3.23 7.99 39.50
N GLN A 129 -2.88 7.91 38.21
CA GLN A 129 -3.32 6.87 37.29
C GLN A 129 -2.41 5.64 37.34
N GLN A 130 -2.92 4.50 36.85
CA GLN A 130 -2.20 3.22 36.86
C GLN A 130 -0.85 3.29 36.14
N GLU A 131 -0.80 4.02 35.02
CA GLU A 131 0.38 4.11 34.17
C GLU A 131 0.96 5.52 34.13
N THR A 132 2.26 5.61 34.35
CA THR A 132 3.07 6.82 34.26
C THR A 132 4.27 6.57 33.35
N LEU A 133 4.98 7.62 32.94
CA LEU A 133 6.24 7.40 32.25
C LEU A 133 7.23 6.64 33.14
N SER A 134 7.23 6.87 34.46
CA SER A 134 8.10 6.13 35.38
C SER A 134 7.76 4.65 35.40
N SER A 135 6.49 4.27 35.62
CA SER A 135 6.10 2.85 35.69
C SER A 135 6.42 2.09 34.40
N TRP A 136 6.25 2.75 33.25
CA TRP A 136 6.61 2.20 31.95
C TRP A 136 8.12 1.95 31.80
N LEU A 137 8.95 2.89 32.25
CA LEU A 137 10.41 2.73 32.20
C LEU A 137 10.91 1.71 33.22
N ASP A 138 10.35 1.72 34.43
CA ASP A 138 10.68 0.77 35.48
C ASP A 138 10.34 -0.66 35.04
N ALA A 139 9.20 -0.87 34.37
CA ALA A 139 8.83 -2.17 33.80
C ALA A 139 9.80 -2.60 32.69
N ALA A 140 10.20 -1.69 31.80
CA ALA A 140 11.15 -1.99 30.73
C ALA A 140 12.54 -2.34 31.28
N GLU A 141 13.00 -1.64 32.32
CA GLU A 141 14.29 -1.92 32.97
C GLU A 141 14.24 -3.20 33.82
N GLY A 142 13.08 -3.57 34.37
CA GLY A 142 12.90 -4.78 35.17
C GLY A 142 13.20 -6.10 34.45
N ASP A 143 13.07 -6.11 33.11
CA ASP A 143 13.38 -7.28 32.27
C ASP A 143 14.88 -7.38 31.91
N ALA A 144 15.71 -6.40 32.31
CA ALA A 144 17.13 -6.35 31.97
C ALA A 144 17.98 -7.34 32.75
N LYS A 145 18.92 -8.00 32.06
CA LYS A 145 19.89 -8.92 32.68
C LYS A 145 21.21 -8.24 33.05
N THR A 146 21.49 -7.10 32.42
CA THR A 146 22.73 -6.32 32.63
C THR A 146 22.42 -4.82 32.70
N PRO A 147 23.30 -4.00 33.30
CA PRO A 147 23.15 -2.54 33.26
C PRO A 147 23.12 -1.96 31.84
N GLN A 148 23.82 -2.59 30.89
CA GLN A 148 23.78 -2.23 29.48
C GLN A 148 22.41 -2.52 28.86
N ASP A 149 21.79 -3.66 29.19
CA ASP A 149 20.44 -4.00 28.76
C ASP A 149 19.40 -3.03 29.35
N ALA A 150 19.55 -2.65 30.62
CA ALA A 150 18.65 -1.70 31.28
C ALA A 150 18.70 -0.33 30.57
N ALA A 151 19.91 0.17 30.29
CA ALA A 151 20.08 1.42 29.53
C ALA A 151 19.49 1.32 28.11
N TYR A 152 19.64 0.16 27.45
CA TYR A 152 19.08 -0.13 26.14
C TYR A 152 17.53 -0.15 26.16
N TYR A 153 16.92 -0.91 27.08
CA TYR A 153 15.46 -1.03 27.22
C TYR A 153 14.83 0.30 27.61
N ARG A 154 15.45 1.06 28.51
CA ARG A 154 15.01 2.42 28.84
C ARG A 154 14.95 3.32 27.62
N ARG A 155 15.99 3.29 26.77
CA ARG A 155 16.06 4.10 25.55
C ARG A 155 14.95 3.70 24.57
N ASP A 156 14.77 2.40 24.35
CA ASP A 156 13.74 1.86 23.44
C ASP A 156 12.32 2.15 23.95
N ALA A 157 12.08 2.00 25.27
CA ALA A 157 10.82 2.33 25.93
C ALA A 157 10.45 3.82 25.79
N LYS A 158 11.42 4.72 25.96
CA LYS A 158 11.24 6.15 25.69
C LYS A 158 10.96 6.41 24.21
N ALA A 159 11.70 5.77 23.31
CA ALA A 159 11.53 5.94 21.86
C ALA A 159 10.11 5.54 21.44
N GLN A 160 9.61 4.38 21.88
CA GLN A 160 8.31 3.86 21.49
C GLN A 160 7.16 4.85 21.74
N VAL A 161 7.15 5.56 22.89
CA VAL A 161 6.09 6.51 23.26
C VAL A 161 6.32 7.95 22.76
N SER A 162 7.42 8.18 22.04
CA SER A 162 7.82 9.50 21.52
C SER A 162 8.13 9.44 20.01
N VAL A 163 9.39 9.25 19.62
CA VAL A 163 9.88 9.28 18.23
C VAL A 163 9.72 7.96 17.47
N TRP A 164 9.28 6.91 18.16
CA TRP A 164 9.19 5.53 17.72
C TRP A 164 10.54 4.92 17.33
N GLY A 165 11.06 5.18 16.13
CA GLY A 165 12.24 4.49 15.58
C GLY A 165 13.20 5.38 14.75
N GLY A 166 13.20 6.70 14.96
CA GLY A 166 14.07 7.64 14.23
C GLY A 166 13.36 8.37 13.08
N GLU A 167 14.13 9.07 12.22
CA GLU A 167 13.60 10.00 11.21
C GLU A 167 12.62 9.33 10.21
N GLY A 168 11.33 9.61 10.40
CA GLY A 168 10.19 9.13 9.62
C GLY A 168 8.87 9.75 10.10
N ASN A 169 7.73 9.38 9.48
CA ASN A 169 6.39 9.95 9.77
C ASN A 169 5.68 9.34 11.01
N LEU A 170 6.38 8.58 11.85
CA LEU A 170 5.80 7.91 13.02
C LEU A 170 6.03 8.66 14.35
N GLY A 171 6.62 9.85 14.31
CA GLY A 171 6.75 10.69 15.50
C GLY A 171 5.39 10.96 16.15
N ASP A 172 5.33 10.81 17.48
CA ASP A 172 4.14 10.91 18.32
C ASP A 172 3.04 9.86 18.06
N TYR A 173 3.28 8.85 17.20
CA TYR A 173 2.29 7.83 16.83
C TYR A 173 1.70 7.10 18.04
N ALA A 174 2.57 6.70 18.97
CA ALA A 174 2.19 6.02 20.20
C ALA A 174 2.29 6.94 21.43
N SER A 175 2.04 8.24 21.24
CA SER A 175 1.95 9.24 22.32
C SER A 175 1.03 8.78 23.45
N LYS A 176 1.36 9.19 24.68
CA LYS A 176 0.69 8.77 25.91
C LYS A 176 0.38 9.98 26.78
N ALA A 177 -0.79 9.95 27.39
CA ALA A 177 -1.21 10.97 28.34
C ALA A 177 -0.81 10.59 29.77
N TRP A 178 0.48 10.42 29.97
CA TRP A 178 1.06 9.96 31.24
C TRP A 178 1.72 11.10 31.99
N GLN A 179 1.80 10.97 33.31
CA GLN A 179 2.67 11.82 34.12
C GLN A 179 4.12 11.70 33.63
N GLY A 180 4.81 12.83 33.55
CA GLY A 180 6.13 12.98 32.94
C GLY A 180 6.09 13.25 31.45
N MET A 181 5.09 12.76 30.71
CA MET A 181 4.97 13.08 29.27
C MET A 181 4.49 14.52 29.05
N TYR A 182 3.56 15.01 29.87
CA TYR A 182 3.04 16.37 29.74
C TYR A 182 4.12 17.42 30.05
N ALA A 183 4.69 17.37 31.25
CA ALA A 183 5.64 18.37 31.71
C ALA A 183 7.02 18.26 31.06
N ASP A 184 7.53 17.03 30.84
CA ASP A 184 8.93 16.83 30.45
C ASP A 184 9.11 16.59 28.94
N TYR A 185 8.04 16.29 28.19
CA TYR A 185 8.12 16.06 26.75
C TYR A 185 7.24 16.99 25.91
N TYR A 186 5.95 17.10 26.21
CA TYR A 186 5.04 17.92 25.40
C TYR A 186 5.27 19.42 25.61
N LEU A 187 5.33 19.87 26.87
CA LEU A 187 5.47 21.28 27.20
C LEU A 187 6.76 21.92 26.65
N PRO A 188 7.96 21.32 26.79
CA PRO A 188 9.20 21.93 26.31
C PRO A 188 9.22 22.13 24.79
N ARG A 189 8.63 21.21 24.02
CA ARG A 189 8.51 21.33 22.56
C ARG A 189 7.68 22.55 22.16
N TRP A 190 6.56 22.76 22.84
CA TRP A 190 5.70 23.91 22.61
C TRP A 190 6.32 25.21 23.11
N ALA A 191 7.02 25.21 24.25
CA ALA A 191 7.73 26.39 24.74
C ALA A 191 8.76 26.89 23.73
N LEU A 192 9.53 25.98 23.13
CA LEU A 192 10.46 26.32 22.08
C LEU A 192 9.76 26.90 20.84
N ALA A 193 8.67 26.28 20.40
CA ALA A 193 7.90 26.77 19.26
C ALA A 193 7.34 28.18 19.48
N MET A 194 6.85 28.46 20.69
CA MET A 194 6.34 29.79 21.07
C MET A 194 7.45 30.83 21.16
N GLN A 195 8.63 30.48 21.66
CA GLN A 195 9.78 31.39 21.66
C GLN A 195 10.15 31.84 20.24
N VAL A 196 10.12 30.92 19.27
CA VAL A 196 10.38 31.26 17.86
C VAL A 196 9.28 32.15 17.30
N LEU A 197 8.01 31.83 17.52
CA LEU A 197 6.89 32.63 17.04
C LEU A 197 6.88 34.04 17.65
N ARG A 198 7.18 34.13 18.95
CA ARG A 198 7.37 35.39 19.66
C ARG A 198 8.50 36.22 19.05
N ALA A 199 9.65 35.61 18.74
CA ALA A 199 10.76 36.31 18.10
C ALA A 199 10.42 36.76 16.66
N ALA A 200 9.66 35.96 15.91
CA ALA A 200 9.18 36.31 14.59
C ALA A 200 8.21 37.51 14.63
N ALA A 201 7.31 37.55 15.63
CA ALA A 201 6.35 38.65 15.84
C ALA A 201 7.03 40.00 16.13
N VAL A 202 8.26 39.99 16.67
CA VAL A 202 9.05 41.20 17.01
C VAL A 202 10.01 41.62 15.86
N GLY A 203 9.91 41.01 14.67
CA GLY A 203 10.60 41.48 13.44
C GLY A 203 11.70 40.57 12.87
N GLY A 204 11.79 39.29 13.25
CA GLY A 204 12.86 38.36 12.80
C GLY A 204 12.46 37.27 11.79
N GLY A 205 11.35 37.43 11.06
CA GLY A 205 10.53 36.35 10.48
C GLY A 205 11.22 35.24 9.67
N ALA A 206 12.21 35.55 8.82
CA ALA A 206 12.81 34.53 7.95
C ALA A 206 13.91 33.69 8.64
N ALA A 207 14.73 34.30 9.50
CA ALA A 207 15.81 33.61 10.22
C ALA A 207 15.29 32.75 11.39
N ALA A 208 14.11 33.07 11.93
CA ALA A 208 13.48 32.38 13.05
C ALA A 208 12.98 30.97 12.68
N ALA A 209 12.42 30.77 11.48
CA ALA A 209 11.87 29.49 11.04
C ALA A 209 12.95 28.40 10.85
N ALA A 210 14.13 28.75 10.32
CA ALA A 210 15.26 27.84 10.17
C ALA A 210 15.84 27.41 11.54
N ARG A 211 15.87 28.31 12.53
CA ARG A 211 16.34 28.02 13.89
C ARG A 211 15.40 27.09 14.68
N LEU A 212 14.10 27.10 14.36
CA LEU A 212 13.09 26.24 15.02
C LEU A 212 13.30 24.75 14.72
N GLY A 213 13.61 24.41 13.47
CA GLY A 213 13.82 23.02 13.05
C GLY A 213 14.99 22.37 13.78
N ALA A 214 16.10 23.10 13.93
CA ALA A 214 17.30 22.65 14.63
C ALA A 214 17.05 22.47 16.14
N ARG A 215 16.46 23.47 16.81
CA ARG A 215 16.22 23.41 18.27
C ARG A 215 15.14 22.41 18.67
N LEU A 216 14.15 22.11 17.81
CA LEU A 216 13.19 21.04 18.06
C LEU A 216 13.86 19.65 18.05
N GLY A 217 15.02 19.52 17.39
CA GLY A 217 15.90 18.35 17.48
C GLY A 217 16.59 18.24 18.85
N GLU A 218 16.99 19.35 19.46
CA GLU A 218 17.65 19.36 20.78
C GLU A 218 16.69 18.92 21.91
N VAL A 219 15.41 19.30 21.84
CA VAL A 219 14.38 18.83 22.80
C VAL A 219 14.04 17.35 22.62
N ARG A 220 14.17 16.81 21.39
CA ARG A 220 14.12 15.36 21.16
C ARG A 220 15.26 14.69 21.91
N ASP A 221 16.46 15.25 21.82
CA ASP A 221 17.65 14.65 22.39
C ASP A 221 17.66 14.76 23.93
N SER A 222 16.96 15.74 24.53
CA SER A 222 16.87 15.89 26.00
C SER A 222 16.01 14.85 26.71
N LEU A 223 14.94 14.32 26.11
CA LEU A 223 14.19 13.19 26.68
C LEU A 223 15.05 11.91 26.70
N HIS A 224 15.87 11.74 25.66
CA HIS A 224 16.78 10.61 25.48
C HIS A 224 18.13 10.79 26.18
N ALA A 225 18.45 12.00 26.63
CA ALA A 225 19.59 12.26 27.49
C ALA A 225 19.41 11.55 28.85
N ALA A 226 20.51 11.02 29.38
CA ALA A 226 20.54 10.32 30.65
C ALA A 226 20.24 11.30 31.82
N SER A 227 18.97 11.54 32.13
CA SER A 227 18.61 12.14 33.41
C SER A 227 18.68 11.08 34.52
N PRO A 228 19.39 11.37 35.63
CA PRO A 228 19.38 10.51 36.81
C PRO A 228 17.94 10.42 37.34
N GLY A 229 17.49 9.19 37.61
CA GLY A 229 16.11 8.91 38.01
C GLY A 229 15.71 9.72 39.25
N ARG A 230 14.54 10.36 39.20
CA ARG A 230 13.85 10.75 40.42
C ARG A 230 13.40 9.45 41.09
N SER A 231 14.03 9.12 42.22
CA SER A 231 13.62 7.97 43.02
C SER A 231 12.18 8.17 43.48
N SER A 232 11.29 7.26 43.08
CA SER A 232 9.98 7.16 43.71
C SER A 232 10.21 6.61 45.12
N ARG A 233 10.10 7.48 46.14
CA ARG A 233 9.93 7.01 47.53
C ARG A 233 8.56 6.35 47.62
N ARG A 234 8.49 5.04 47.35
CA ARG A 234 7.33 4.23 47.75
C ARG A 234 7.43 3.94 49.24
N GLY A 235 6.43 4.39 49.99
CA GLY A 235 6.16 3.92 51.34
C GLY A 235 5.87 2.42 51.30
N ALA A 236 6.46 1.71 52.27
CA ALA A 236 6.35 0.27 52.44
C ALA A 236 4.95 -0.15 52.89
N HIS A 237 4.44 -1.24 52.33
CA HIS A 237 3.54 -2.17 53.03
C HIS A 237 3.77 -3.60 52.51
N PRO A 238 3.53 -4.63 53.34
CA PRO A 238 4.42 -5.77 53.46
C PRO A 238 3.96 -6.98 52.65
N ALA A 239 4.92 -7.87 52.45
CA ALA A 239 4.81 -9.16 51.78
C ALA A 239 3.63 -10.00 52.26
N ALA A 240 2.89 -10.56 51.30
CA ALA A 240 2.06 -11.73 51.49
C ALA A 240 2.68 -12.89 50.71
N THR A 241 3.17 -13.86 51.47
CA THR A 241 3.64 -15.18 51.05
C THR A 241 2.46 -16.02 50.54
N GLY A 242 2.67 -16.77 49.47
CA GLY A 242 1.68 -17.71 48.96
C GLY A 242 2.17 -18.38 47.69
N GLY A 243 2.89 -19.49 47.83
CA GLY A 243 3.28 -20.34 46.72
C GLY A 243 2.06 -21.09 46.16
N CYS A 244 1.97 -21.18 44.83
CA CYS A 244 1.24 -22.23 44.13
C CYS A 244 1.90 -22.49 42.77
N PRO A 245 1.87 -23.74 42.26
CA PRO A 245 2.82 -24.22 41.28
C PRO A 245 2.44 -23.81 39.86
N MET A 246 3.49 -23.72 39.02
CA MET A 246 3.40 -23.48 37.59
C MET A 246 2.48 -24.49 36.90
N SER A 247 1.48 -23.97 36.17
CA SER A 247 0.91 -24.65 35.01
C SER A 247 1.11 -23.74 33.80
N ALA A 248 1.91 -24.24 32.86
CA ALA A 248 2.24 -23.56 31.62
C ALA A 248 1.01 -23.51 30.70
N ALA A 249 0.24 -22.43 30.79
CA ALA A 249 -0.71 -22.05 29.75
C ALA A 249 -0.08 -20.93 28.91
N SER A 250 0.36 -21.27 27.71
CA SER A 250 0.87 -20.33 26.71
C SER A 250 -0.28 -19.44 26.21
N VAL A 251 -0.45 -18.27 26.83
CA VAL A 251 -1.36 -17.23 26.32
C VAL A 251 -0.72 -16.57 25.09
N SER A 252 -1.11 -17.01 23.91
CA SER A 252 -0.79 -16.34 22.65
C SER A 252 -1.63 -15.06 22.51
N ILE A 253 -1.00 -13.89 22.64
CA ILE A 253 -1.61 -12.60 22.34
C ILE A 253 -1.81 -12.49 20.81
N PRO A 254 -3.03 -12.21 20.31
CA PRO A 254 -3.25 -12.01 18.88
C PRO A 254 -2.52 -10.75 18.40
N ALA A 255 -1.65 -10.91 17.40
CA ALA A 255 -0.93 -9.80 16.77
C ALA A 255 -1.92 -8.78 16.16
N ALA A 256 -1.82 -7.52 16.58
CA ALA A 256 -2.56 -6.41 15.98
C ALA A 256 -2.18 -6.27 14.49
N ALA A 257 -3.19 -6.06 13.64
CA ALA A 257 -3.02 -6.02 12.18
C ALA A 257 -2.08 -4.89 11.72
N PRO A 258 -1.16 -5.15 10.79
CA PRO A 258 -0.20 -4.15 10.32
C PRO A 258 -0.87 -3.02 9.53
N SER A 259 -0.51 -1.77 9.82
CA SER A 259 -0.79 -0.63 8.95
C SER A 259 -0.18 -0.88 7.56
N ARG A 260 -0.92 -0.53 6.49
CA ARG A 260 -0.48 -0.80 5.11
C ARG A 260 0.72 0.07 4.73
N GLU A 261 1.92 -0.37 5.07
CA GLU A 261 3.15 0.14 4.46
C GLU A 261 3.06 0.00 2.94
N ARG A 262 3.19 1.11 2.23
CA ARG A 262 3.17 1.16 0.78
C ARG A 262 4.62 1.10 0.26
N PHE A 263 4.87 0.22 -0.69
CA PHE A 263 6.21 -0.06 -1.21
C PHE A 263 6.42 0.68 -2.54
N LEU A 264 7.31 1.67 -2.55
CA LEU A 264 7.52 2.52 -3.72
C LEU A 264 8.09 1.71 -4.89
N SER A 265 9.05 0.84 -4.60
CA SER A 265 9.60 -0.14 -5.56
C SER A 265 8.52 -0.99 -6.26
N LEU A 266 7.49 -1.41 -5.53
CA LEU A 266 6.38 -2.20 -6.09
C LEU A 266 5.43 -1.34 -6.94
N ASP A 267 5.18 -0.10 -6.54
CA ASP A 267 4.40 0.84 -7.34
C ASP A 267 5.14 1.19 -8.66
N VAL A 268 6.48 1.33 -8.61
CA VAL A 268 7.33 1.52 -9.80
C VAL A 268 7.37 0.28 -10.68
N PHE A 269 7.53 -0.92 -10.13
CA PHE A 269 7.49 -2.18 -10.89
C PHE A 269 6.18 -2.30 -11.67
N ARG A 270 5.05 -2.10 -11.00
CA ARG A 270 3.72 -2.06 -11.66
C ARG A 270 3.64 -1.01 -12.75
N GLY A 271 4.10 0.20 -12.47
CA GLY A 271 4.10 1.29 -13.45
C GLY A 271 4.93 0.97 -14.69
N LEU A 272 6.11 0.39 -14.50
CA LEU A 272 6.99 -0.05 -15.58
C LEU A 272 6.33 -1.15 -16.42
N THR A 273 5.67 -2.14 -15.81
CA THR A 273 4.97 -3.19 -16.56
C THR A 273 3.85 -2.63 -17.44
N ILE A 274 3.06 -1.67 -16.94
CA ILE A 274 2.02 -1.01 -17.74
C ILE A 274 2.62 -0.16 -18.86
N PHE A 275 3.68 0.59 -18.59
CA PHE A 275 4.37 1.38 -19.61
C PHE A 275 4.84 0.49 -20.76
N LEU A 276 5.55 -0.60 -20.45
CA LEU A 276 6.07 -1.53 -21.45
C LEU A 276 4.95 -2.25 -22.20
N MET A 277 3.85 -2.59 -21.52
CA MET A 277 2.69 -3.25 -22.14
C MET A 277 2.08 -2.39 -23.23
N ILE A 278 1.83 -1.10 -22.94
CA ILE A 278 1.29 -0.17 -23.95
C ILE A 278 2.29 -0.04 -25.10
N LEU A 279 3.57 0.13 -24.78
CA LEU A 279 4.63 0.29 -25.76
C LEU A 279 4.73 -0.88 -26.76
N VAL A 280 4.66 -2.13 -26.29
CA VAL A 280 4.78 -3.31 -27.16
C VAL A 280 3.47 -3.70 -27.84
N ASN A 281 2.31 -3.32 -27.28
CA ASN A 281 1.00 -3.60 -27.89
C ASN A 281 0.68 -2.66 -29.07
N THR A 282 1.27 -1.47 -29.11
CA THR A 282 0.99 -0.46 -30.13
C THR A 282 2.25 -0.06 -30.91
N PRO A 283 2.89 -0.97 -31.67
CA PRO A 283 3.96 -0.60 -32.59
C PRO A 283 3.41 0.28 -33.73
N GLY A 284 4.17 1.30 -34.12
CA GLY A 284 3.81 2.15 -35.25
C GLY A 284 3.85 1.39 -36.58
N ALA A 285 2.91 1.70 -37.48
CA ALA A 285 2.85 1.08 -38.80
C ALA A 285 4.01 1.51 -39.73
N GLY A 286 4.27 0.71 -40.76
CA GLY A 286 5.19 1.02 -41.87
C GLY A 286 6.57 0.35 -41.81
N ALA A 287 7.01 -0.12 -40.64
CA ALA A 287 8.21 -0.95 -40.52
C ALA A 287 8.11 -1.90 -39.32
N ASP A 288 8.88 -2.96 -39.35
CA ASP A 288 9.00 -3.87 -38.20
C ASP A 288 9.62 -3.15 -36.99
N ALA A 289 9.01 -3.36 -35.81
CA ALA A 289 9.59 -2.93 -34.54
C ALA A 289 10.88 -3.70 -34.23
N PHE A 290 11.70 -3.16 -33.31
CA PHE A 290 12.85 -3.88 -32.79
C PHE A 290 12.48 -5.27 -32.27
N VAL A 291 13.32 -6.26 -32.53
CA VAL A 291 13.06 -7.68 -32.19
C VAL A 291 12.67 -7.86 -30.73
N GLN A 292 13.30 -7.13 -29.81
CA GLN A 292 13.00 -7.22 -28.38
C GLN A 292 11.62 -6.66 -27.99
N LEU A 293 11.03 -5.80 -28.82
CA LEU A 293 9.70 -5.21 -28.63
C LEU A 293 8.61 -5.96 -29.40
N ARG A 294 8.95 -7.08 -30.06
CA ARG A 294 8.01 -7.94 -30.77
C ARG A 294 7.90 -9.28 -30.08
N HIS A 295 6.68 -9.83 -30.00
CA HIS A 295 6.46 -11.15 -29.45
C HIS A 295 7.05 -12.24 -30.34
N THR A 296 7.59 -13.27 -29.71
CA THR A 296 8.04 -14.44 -30.43
C THR A 296 6.84 -15.15 -31.10
N PRO A 297 6.96 -15.67 -32.34
CA PRO A 297 5.83 -16.25 -33.05
C PRO A 297 5.23 -17.50 -32.36
N TRP A 298 6.09 -18.36 -31.80
CA TRP A 298 5.69 -19.59 -31.12
C TRP A 298 6.64 -19.95 -29.97
N PHE A 299 7.85 -20.45 -30.29
CA PHE A 299 8.89 -20.80 -29.32
C PHE A 299 9.99 -19.75 -29.28
N GLY A 300 10.47 -19.46 -28.08
CA GLY A 300 11.52 -18.50 -27.78
C GLY A 300 11.04 -17.45 -26.77
N PHE A 301 11.82 -16.38 -26.64
CA PHE A 301 11.59 -15.34 -25.66
C PHE A 301 12.18 -14.00 -26.12
N THR A 302 11.38 -12.93 -26.02
CA THR A 302 11.82 -11.54 -26.17
C THR A 302 11.41 -10.71 -24.95
N ALA A 303 11.94 -9.49 -24.81
CA ALA A 303 11.54 -8.60 -23.72
C ALA A 303 10.03 -8.29 -23.70
N ALA A 304 9.37 -8.24 -24.86
CA ALA A 304 7.92 -8.09 -24.95
C ALA A 304 7.17 -9.25 -24.28
N ASP A 305 7.71 -10.48 -24.35
CA ASP A 305 7.07 -11.67 -23.78
C ASP A 305 7.06 -11.67 -22.24
N LEU A 306 7.95 -10.90 -21.59
CA LEU A 306 8.01 -10.76 -20.14
C LEU A 306 6.83 -9.97 -19.56
N VAL A 307 6.26 -9.04 -20.32
CA VAL A 307 5.38 -7.99 -19.78
C VAL A 307 4.11 -8.54 -19.14
N PHE A 308 3.39 -9.44 -19.82
CA PHE A 308 2.14 -10.00 -19.30
C PHE A 308 2.36 -10.88 -18.05
N PRO A 309 3.35 -11.80 -18.03
CA PRO A 309 3.79 -12.49 -16.82
C PRO A 309 4.14 -11.55 -15.65
N SER A 310 4.90 -10.48 -15.90
CA SER A 310 5.24 -9.49 -14.87
C SER A 310 4.00 -8.80 -14.29
N PHE A 311 2.97 -8.58 -15.13
CA PHE A 311 1.70 -8.04 -14.64
C PHE A 311 0.97 -9.03 -13.72
N LEU A 312 0.93 -10.32 -14.05
CA LEU A 312 0.37 -11.36 -13.17
C LEU A 312 1.15 -11.46 -11.86
N PHE A 313 2.49 -11.41 -11.92
CA PHE A 313 3.34 -11.33 -10.75
C PHE A 313 3.01 -10.09 -9.89
N ALA A 314 2.82 -8.93 -10.51
CA ALA A 314 2.45 -7.72 -9.81
C ALA A 314 1.04 -7.80 -9.16
N VAL A 315 0.07 -8.44 -9.81
CA VAL A 315 -1.26 -8.72 -9.26
C VAL A 315 -1.13 -9.60 -7.99
N GLY A 316 -0.34 -10.66 -8.06
CA GLY A 316 -0.03 -11.53 -6.93
C GLY A 316 0.62 -10.78 -5.78
N ASN A 317 1.60 -9.93 -6.10
CA ASN A 317 2.28 -9.12 -5.10
C ASN A 317 1.30 -8.15 -4.41
N ALA A 318 0.46 -7.44 -5.16
CA ALA A 318 -0.57 -6.56 -4.61
C ALA A 318 -1.59 -7.34 -3.76
N MET A 319 -1.92 -8.56 -4.15
CA MET A 319 -2.79 -9.47 -3.39
C MET A 319 -2.21 -9.79 -2.02
N SER A 320 -0.87 -9.90 -1.89
CA SER A 320 -0.22 -10.13 -0.59
C SER A 320 -0.52 -9.05 0.45
N PHE A 321 -0.85 -7.82 0.03
CA PHE A 321 -1.22 -6.69 0.90
C PHE A 321 -2.73 -6.53 1.11
N ALA A 322 -3.53 -7.02 0.17
CA ALA A 322 -4.98 -6.79 0.12
C ALA A 322 -5.82 -7.97 0.64
N LEU A 323 -5.24 -9.17 0.61
CA LEU A 323 -5.90 -10.42 0.99
C LEU A 323 -5.85 -10.61 2.50
N ASP A 324 -7.02 -10.74 3.09
CA ASP A 324 -7.20 -10.96 4.52
C ASP A 324 -7.71 -12.39 4.74
N ARG A 325 -6.84 -13.21 5.33
CA ARG A 325 -7.08 -14.64 5.59
C ARG A 325 -7.97 -14.86 6.82
N GLY A 326 -8.33 -13.82 7.58
CA GLY A 326 -9.23 -13.92 8.73
C GLY A 326 -10.71 -13.71 8.39
N GLN A 327 -11.03 -13.20 7.19
CA GLN A 327 -12.43 -12.86 6.84
C GLN A 327 -13.33 -14.10 6.78
N PRO A 328 -14.64 -13.98 7.11
CA PRO A 328 -15.62 -15.03 6.91
C PRO A 328 -15.66 -15.52 5.46
N LEU A 329 -15.83 -16.83 5.25
CA LEU A 329 -15.74 -17.47 3.93
C LEU A 329 -16.70 -16.82 2.91
N GLY A 330 -17.96 -16.60 3.26
CA GLY A 330 -18.94 -15.98 2.36
C GLY A 330 -18.55 -14.56 1.93
N ALA A 331 -18.02 -13.74 2.85
CA ALA A 331 -17.55 -12.40 2.54
C ALA A 331 -16.31 -12.43 1.64
N PHE A 332 -15.39 -13.37 1.88
CA PHE A 332 -14.19 -13.61 1.08
C PHE A 332 -14.54 -14.03 -0.35
N LEU A 333 -15.38 -15.05 -0.52
CA LEU A 333 -15.81 -15.56 -1.82
C LEU A 333 -16.58 -14.49 -2.60
N ARG A 334 -17.50 -13.76 -1.95
CA ARG A 334 -18.23 -12.66 -2.60
C ARG A 334 -17.29 -11.56 -3.09
N ARG A 335 -16.27 -11.20 -2.31
CA ARG A 335 -15.30 -10.16 -2.67
C ARG A 335 -14.45 -10.56 -3.87
N ILE A 336 -13.89 -11.77 -3.86
CA ILE A 336 -13.07 -12.27 -4.97
C ILE A 336 -13.93 -12.52 -6.20
N GLY A 337 -15.09 -13.16 -6.03
CA GLY A 337 -16.06 -13.41 -7.10
C GLY A 337 -16.50 -12.12 -7.78
N LYS A 338 -16.91 -11.09 -7.01
CA LYS A 338 -17.26 -9.78 -7.56
C LYS A 338 -16.10 -9.16 -8.33
N ARG A 339 -14.90 -9.14 -7.76
CA ARG A 339 -13.73 -8.53 -8.40
C ARG A 339 -13.33 -9.28 -9.69
N SER A 340 -13.28 -10.60 -9.66
CA SER A 340 -12.99 -11.42 -10.84
C SER A 340 -14.05 -11.24 -11.91
N ALA A 341 -15.34 -11.25 -11.55
CA ALA A 341 -16.43 -11.01 -12.49
C ALA A 341 -16.35 -9.62 -13.13
N LEU A 342 -16.04 -8.57 -12.37
CA LEU A 342 -15.87 -7.21 -12.91
C LEU A 342 -14.66 -7.10 -13.85
N ILE A 343 -13.51 -7.69 -13.49
CA ILE A 343 -12.33 -7.69 -14.38
C ILE A 343 -12.63 -8.46 -15.67
N PHE A 344 -13.27 -9.63 -15.55
CA PHE A 344 -13.66 -10.44 -16.70
C PHE A 344 -14.64 -9.68 -17.60
N LEU A 345 -15.68 -9.07 -17.03
CA LEU A 345 -16.68 -8.29 -17.76
C LEU A 345 -16.05 -7.10 -18.47
N LEU A 346 -15.18 -6.34 -17.80
CA LEU A 346 -14.47 -5.22 -18.43
C LEU A 346 -13.59 -5.68 -19.60
N GLY A 347 -12.94 -6.83 -19.47
CA GLY A 347 -12.19 -7.45 -20.58
C GLY A 347 -13.09 -7.85 -21.74
N PHE A 348 -14.23 -8.47 -21.45
CA PHE A 348 -15.18 -8.88 -22.47
C PHE A 348 -15.76 -7.66 -23.21
N LEU A 349 -16.19 -6.64 -22.48
CA LEU A 349 -16.69 -5.39 -23.05
C LEU A 349 -15.62 -4.66 -23.89
N MET A 350 -14.36 -4.71 -23.48
CA MET A 350 -13.25 -4.14 -24.24
C MET A 350 -13.06 -4.82 -25.61
N TYR A 351 -13.21 -6.15 -25.69
CA TYR A 351 -13.16 -6.87 -26.97
C TYR A 351 -14.44 -6.71 -27.80
N TRP A 352 -15.58 -6.44 -27.15
CA TRP A 352 -16.83 -6.18 -27.85
C TRP A 352 -16.90 -4.75 -28.41
N PHE A 353 -16.18 -3.79 -27.81
CA PHE A 353 -16.06 -2.42 -28.31
C PHE A 353 -15.44 -2.39 -29.72
N PRO A 354 -16.00 -1.63 -30.69
CA PRO A 354 -16.96 -0.54 -30.55
C PRO A 354 -18.45 -0.91 -30.60
N PHE A 355 -18.80 -2.19 -30.42
CA PHE A 355 -20.17 -2.74 -30.43
C PHE A 355 -20.87 -2.72 -31.80
N VAL A 356 -20.35 -1.97 -32.76
CA VAL A 356 -20.88 -1.84 -34.12
C VAL A 356 -19.78 -2.05 -35.14
N HIS A 357 -20.16 -2.53 -36.33
CA HIS A 357 -19.27 -2.59 -37.48
C HIS A 357 -19.95 -1.95 -38.69
N HIS A 358 -19.12 -1.46 -39.60
CA HIS A 358 -19.56 -0.82 -40.82
C HIS A 358 -19.57 -1.85 -41.94
N GLY A 359 -20.74 -2.13 -42.49
CA GLY A 359 -20.93 -3.04 -43.61
C GLY A 359 -20.33 -2.48 -44.91
N ALA A 360 -20.09 -3.36 -45.88
CA ALA A 360 -19.58 -2.99 -47.21
C ALA A 360 -20.60 -2.14 -48.02
N ASP A 361 -21.87 -2.20 -47.62
CA ASP A 361 -23.02 -1.43 -48.11
C ASP A 361 -23.16 -0.04 -47.47
N GLY A 362 -22.31 0.31 -46.50
CA GLY A 362 -22.38 1.59 -45.79
C GLY A 362 -23.27 1.59 -44.54
N SER A 363 -23.88 0.45 -44.18
CA SER A 363 -24.77 0.35 -43.03
C SER A 363 -24.01 0.06 -41.74
N TRP A 364 -24.49 0.60 -40.62
CA TRP A 364 -23.98 0.24 -39.29
C TRP A 364 -24.82 -0.90 -38.73
N SER A 365 -24.16 -1.98 -38.30
CA SER A 365 -24.83 -3.10 -37.64
C SER A 365 -24.10 -3.51 -36.37
N PHE A 366 -24.87 -4.01 -35.39
CA PHE A 366 -24.31 -4.46 -34.11
C PHE A 366 -23.44 -5.69 -34.31
N ILE A 367 -22.30 -5.73 -33.62
CA ILE A 367 -21.45 -6.91 -33.56
C ILE A 367 -22.17 -7.93 -32.66
N ALA A 368 -22.46 -9.10 -33.22
CA ALA A 368 -23.13 -10.16 -32.50
C ALA A 368 -22.25 -10.64 -31.33
N ILE A 369 -22.87 -10.79 -30.15
CA ILE A 369 -22.17 -11.13 -28.89
C ILE A 369 -21.52 -12.51 -28.99
N ASP A 370 -22.16 -13.44 -29.68
CA ASP A 370 -21.68 -14.79 -29.95
C ASP A 370 -20.40 -14.82 -30.82
N GLN A 371 -20.10 -13.77 -31.58
CA GLN A 371 -18.87 -13.63 -32.37
C GLN A 371 -17.75 -12.86 -31.65
N THR A 372 -17.98 -12.52 -30.37
CA THR A 372 -17.03 -11.76 -29.56
C THR A 372 -16.04 -12.69 -28.89
N ARG A 373 -14.77 -12.31 -28.91
CA ARG A 373 -13.70 -13.08 -28.28
C ARG A 373 -13.94 -13.23 -26.77
N VAL A 374 -13.98 -14.46 -26.27
CA VAL A 374 -14.20 -14.75 -24.84
C VAL A 374 -12.88 -14.81 -24.07
N PRO A 375 -11.87 -15.62 -24.46
CA PRO A 375 -10.60 -15.65 -23.74
C PRO A 375 -9.78 -14.40 -24.05
N GLY A 376 -9.05 -13.90 -23.06
CA GLY A 376 -8.28 -12.68 -23.23
C GLY A 376 -7.48 -12.31 -22.00
N VAL A 377 -6.71 -11.23 -22.11
CA VAL A 377 -5.71 -10.84 -21.10
C VAL A 377 -6.39 -10.59 -19.75
N LEU A 378 -7.45 -9.78 -19.72
CA LEU A 378 -8.18 -9.47 -18.48
C LEU A 378 -8.94 -10.66 -17.91
N GLN A 379 -9.50 -11.51 -18.77
CA GLN A 379 -10.18 -12.74 -18.38
C GLN A 379 -9.21 -13.70 -17.71
N ARG A 380 -8.03 -13.92 -18.30
CA ARG A 380 -6.96 -14.73 -17.69
C ARG A 380 -6.50 -14.13 -16.37
N ILE A 381 -6.33 -12.80 -16.27
CA ILE A 381 -6.01 -12.13 -14.99
C ILE A 381 -7.10 -12.40 -13.94
N ALA A 382 -8.37 -12.31 -14.32
CA ALA A 382 -9.50 -12.55 -13.41
C ALA A 382 -9.52 -14.00 -12.88
N LEU A 383 -9.26 -14.98 -13.74
CA LEU A 383 -9.22 -16.40 -13.40
C LEU A 383 -7.97 -16.73 -12.55
N CYS A 384 -6.79 -16.26 -12.95
CA CYS A 384 -5.56 -16.45 -12.16
C CYS A 384 -5.67 -15.77 -10.78
N TYR A 385 -6.28 -14.59 -10.70
CA TYR A 385 -6.55 -13.91 -9.44
C TYR A 385 -7.50 -14.72 -8.56
N ALA A 386 -8.61 -15.24 -9.11
CA ALA A 386 -9.55 -16.07 -8.37
C ALA A 386 -8.87 -17.33 -7.83
N LEU A 387 -8.23 -18.12 -8.70
CA LEU A 387 -7.58 -19.37 -8.34
C LEU A 387 -6.41 -19.12 -7.36
N GLY A 388 -5.58 -18.13 -7.64
CA GLY A 388 -4.48 -17.73 -6.75
C GLY A 388 -4.98 -17.29 -5.38
N ALA A 389 -6.04 -16.47 -5.30
CA ALA A 389 -6.59 -16.03 -4.03
C ALA A 389 -7.17 -17.18 -3.21
N LEU A 390 -7.86 -18.12 -3.86
CA LEU A 390 -8.37 -19.35 -3.27
C LEU A 390 -7.22 -20.20 -2.69
N LEU A 391 -6.19 -20.52 -3.49
CA LEU A 391 -5.02 -21.26 -3.03
C LEU A 391 -4.32 -20.55 -1.87
N CYS A 392 -4.12 -19.23 -1.96
CA CYS A 392 -3.50 -18.42 -0.91
C CYS A 392 -4.33 -18.34 0.38
N ARG A 393 -5.65 -18.59 0.33
CA ARG A 393 -6.49 -18.64 1.53
C ARG A 393 -6.21 -19.88 2.35
N TRP A 394 -6.13 -21.05 1.71
CA TRP A 394 -6.05 -22.34 2.41
C TRP A 394 -4.64 -22.88 2.58
N LEU A 395 -3.72 -22.58 1.66
CA LEU A 395 -2.39 -23.15 1.70
C LEU A 395 -1.39 -22.25 2.46
N PRO A 396 -0.51 -22.83 3.29
CA PRO A 396 0.66 -22.12 3.81
C PRO A 396 1.71 -21.92 2.70
N PRO A 397 2.75 -21.09 2.89
CA PRO A 397 3.77 -20.83 1.87
C PRO A 397 4.40 -22.10 1.25
N ARG A 398 4.68 -23.13 2.06
CA ARG A 398 5.19 -24.42 1.56
C ARG A 398 4.17 -25.16 0.69
N GLY A 399 2.89 -25.11 1.07
CA GLY A 399 1.79 -25.67 0.27
C GLY A 399 1.58 -24.91 -1.03
N LEU A 400 1.78 -23.59 -1.04
CA LEU A 400 1.75 -22.79 -2.27
C LEU A 400 2.89 -23.17 -3.23
N LEU A 401 4.10 -23.41 -2.71
CA LEU A 401 5.22 -23.92 -3.53
C LEU A 401 4.90 -25.30 -4.12
N ALA A 402 4.34 -26.22 -3.33
CA ALA A 402 3.90 -27.53 -3.81
C ALA A 402 2.79 -27.39 -4.88
N ALA A 403 1.83 -26.49 -4.69
CA ALA A 403 0.80 -26.18 -5.68
C ALA A 403 1.41 -25.61 -6.97
N CYS A 404 2.42 -24.74 -6.90
CA CYS A 404 3.12 -24.28 -8.10
C CYS A 404 3.76 -25.44 -8.86
N VAL A 405 4.47 -26.34 -8.17
CA VAL A 405 5.08 -27.52 -8.80
C VAL A 405 4.00 -28.41 -9.43
N ALA A 406 2.90 -28.68 -8.73
CA ALA A 406 1.79 -29.47 -9.23
C ALA A 406 1.11 -28.83 -10.45
N LEU A 407 0.90 -27.51 -10.46
CA LEU A 407 0.33 -26.79 -11.60
C LEU A 407 1.26 -26.85 -12.82
N LEU A 408 2.58 -26.67 -12.64
CA LEU A 408 3.52 -26.70 -13.76
C LEU A 408 3.72 -28.11 -14.33
N LEU A 409 3.96 -29.11 -13.48
CA LEU A 409 4.17 -30.50 -13.91
C LEU A 409 2.86 -31.15 -14.37
N GLY A 410 1.75 -30.85 -13.71
CA GLY A 410 0.43 -31.32 -14.11
C GLY A 410 -0.01 -30.74 -15.45
N TYR A 411 0.25 -29.45 -15.70
CA TYR A 411 0.02 -28.85 -17.02
C TYR A 411 0.91 -29.46 -18.10
N TRP A 412 2.20 -29.67 -17.80
CA TRP A 412 3.11 -30.31 -18.73
C TRP A 412 2.64 -31.73 -19.09
N ALA A 413 2.27 -32.55 -18.11
CA ALA A 413 1.71 -33.87 -18.33
C ALA A 413 0.39 -33.80 -19.12
N ALA A 414 -0.50 -32.85 -18.82
CA ALA A 414 -1.77 -32.67 -19.52
C ALA A 414 -1.58 -32.40 -21.01
N LEU A 415 -0.60 -31.57 -21.38
CA LEU A 415 -0.29 -31.31 -22.79
C LEU A 415 0.14 -32.58 -23.53
N TYR A 416 0.93 -33.44 -22.90
CA TYR A 416 1.44 -34.66 -23.55
C TYR A 416 0.47 -35.84 -23.51
N LEU A 417 -0.37 -35.95 -22.47
CA LEU A 417 -1.34 -37.04 -22.34
C LEU A 417 -2.61 -36.80 -23.15
N TRP A 418 -3.05 -35.55 -23.28
CA TRP A 418 -4.29 -35.19 -23.98
C TRP A 418 -4.08 -34.37 -25.26
N GLY A 419 -2.83 -34.06 -25.59
CA GLY A 419 -2.46 -33.53 -26.89
C GLY A 419 -2.56 -34.62 -27.97
N GLN A 420 -2.58 -34.18 -29.22
CA GLN A 420 -2.42 -35.08 -30.35
C GLN A 420 -0.99 -35.64 -30.36
N PRO A 421 -0.81 -36.97 -30.39
CA PRO A 421 0.51 -37.59 -30.43
C PRO A 421 1.38 -37.03 -31.56
N GLY A 422 2.61 -36.61 -31.24
CA GLY A 422 3.56 -35.97 -32.16
C GLY A 422 3.30 -34.49 -32.47
N ALA A 423 2.21 -33.92 -31.95
CA ALA A 423 1.80 -32.54 -32.18
C ALA A 423 1.35 -31.83 -30.89
N GLU A 424 1.80 -32.31 -29.73
CA GLU A 424 1.36 -31.92 -28.38
C GLU A 424 1.65 -30.46 -28.06
N LEU A 425 2.69 -29.89 -28.67
CA LEU A 425 3.08 -28.49 -28.55
C LEU A 425 2.79 -27.67 -29.81
N SER A 426 2.08 -28.25 -30.78
CA SER A 426 1.66 -27.55 -31.98
C SER A 426 0.42 -26.69 -31.71
N LYS A 427 0.16 -25.75 -32.60
CA LYS A 427 -0.94 -24.80 -32.48
C LYS A 427 -2.33 -25.43 -32.40
N LEU A 428 -2.60 -26.49 -33.17
CA LEU A 428 -3.92 -27.13 -33.20
C LEU A 428 -3.95 -28.50 -32.50
N GLY A 429 -2.79 -29.15 -32.36
CA GLY A 429 -2.68 -30.46 -31.72
C GLY A 429 -2.59 -30.42 -30.19
N ASN A 430 -2.25 -29.27 -29.59
CA ASN A 430 -2.10 -29.20 -28.14
C ASN A 430 -3.43 -29.38 -27.39
N ALA A 431 -3.35 -29.94 -26.17
CA ALA A 431 -4.51 -30.22 -25.33
C ALA A 431 -5.33 -28.96 -24.99
N GLY A 432 -4.68 -27.79 -24.87
CA GLY A 432 -5.34 -26.52 -24.57
C GLY A 432 -6.32 -26.11 -25.66
N THR A 433 -5.89 -26.14 -26.92
CA THR A 433 -6.75 -25.80 -28.07
C THR A 433 -7.91 -26.76 -28.23
N ARG A 434 -7.67 -28.05 -27.99
CA ARG A 434 -8.74 -29.06 -28.03
C ARG A 434 -9.79 -28.79 -26.95
N LEU A 435 -9.36 -28.40 -25.75
CA LEU A 435 -10.26 -28.01 -24.67
C LEU A 435 -11.05 -26.75 -25.01
N ASP A 436 -10.37 -25.71 -25.53
CA ASP A 436 -11.01 -24.44 -25.87
C ASP A 436 -12.06 -24.62 -26.99
N LEU A 437 -11.75 -25.39 -28.04
CA LEU A 437 -12.68 -25.71 -29.13
C LEU A 437 -13.84 -26.63 -28.72
N TRP A 438 -13.67 -27.40 -27.64
CA TRP A 438 -14.77 -28.19 -27.07
C TRP A 438 -15.76 -27.32 -26.27
N LEU A 439 -15.29 -26.21 -25.70
CA LEU A 439 -16.07 -25.32 -24.84
C LEU A 439 -16.64 -24.10 -25.55
N LEU A 440 -15.95 -23.60 -26.57
CA LEU A 440 -16.23 -22.32 -27.22
C LEU A 440 -16.32 -22.49 -28.74
N ASP A 441 -17.14 -21.65 -29.36
CA ASP A 441 -17.19 -21.57 -30.82
C ASP A 441 -15.87 -20.98 -31.36
N PRO A 442 -15.32 -21.48 -32.50
CA PRO A 442 -14.13 -20.90 -33.11
C PRO A 442 -14.18 -19.39 -33.35
N ALA A 443 -15.37 -18.81 -33.60
CA ALA A 443 -15.57 -17.37 -33.74
C ALA A 443 -15.29 -16.57 -32.45
N GLN A 444 -15.36 -17.23 -31.29
CA GLN A 444 -15.10 -16.68 -29.96
C GLN A 444 -13.63 -16.79 -29.53
N LEU A 445 -12.79 -17.43 -30.35
CA LEU A 445 -11.36 -17.56 -30.13
C LEU A 445 -10.57 -16.48 -30.86
N TYR A 446 -9.26 -16.41 -30.58
CA TYR A 446 -8.38 -15.43 -31.21
C TYR A 446 -8.28 -15.60 -32.73
N ARG A 447 -8.93 -14.70 -33.47
CA ARG A 447 -9.06 -14.78 -34.95
C ARG A 447 -7.72 -14.85 -35.69
N LYS A 448 -6.67 -14.20 -35.18
CA LYS A 448 -5.37 -14.13 -35.88
C LYS A 448 -4.61 -15.46 -35.91
N ASP A 449 -4.95 -16.39 -35.02
CA ASP A 449 -4.22 -17.65 -34.88
C ASP A 449 -5.03 -18.87 -35.37
N GLY A 450 -6.13 -18.67 -36.11
CA GLY A 450 -6.80 -19.76 -36.85
C GLY A 450 -7.38 -20.88 -35.97
N GLY A 451 -7.94 -20.52 -34.81
CA GLY A 451 -8.57 -21.46 -33.87
C GLY A 451 -7.77 -21.73 -32.59
N PHE A 452 -6.55 -21.20 -32.47
CA PHE A 452 -5.78 -21.22 -31.22
C PHE A 452 -5.96 -19.91 -30.44
N ASP A 453 -6.26 -20.01 -29.14
CA ASP A 453 -6.28 -18.84 -28.25
C ASP A 453 -5.10 -18.86 -27.24
N PRO A 454 -4.16 -17.89 -27.30
CA PRO A 454 -3.04 -17.84 -26.37
C PRO A 454 -3.46 -17.57 -24.92
N GLU A 455 -4.68 -17.04 -24.72
CA GLU A 455 -5.30 -16.74 -23.44
C GLU A 455 -6.31 -17.82 -22.97
N GLY A 456 -6.31 -18.99 -23.62
CA GLY A 456 -7.18 -20.14 -23.32
C GLY A 456 -7.13 -20.68 -21.88
N LEU A 457 -8.09 -21.55 -21.57
CA LEU A 457 -8.37 -21.99 -20.19
C LEU A 457 -7.24 -22.81 -19.59
N LEU A 458 -6.72 -23.79 -20.32
CA LEU A 458 -5.70 -24.70 -19.77
C LEU A 458 -4.40 -23.97 -19.43
N GLY A 459 -3.98 -23.02 -20.27
CA GLY A 459 -2.80 -22.16 -20.03
C GLY A 459 -2.96 -21.21 -18.83
N THR A 460 -4.17 -21.05 -18.28
CA THR A 460 -4.41 -20.27 -17.06
C THR A 460 -3.86 -20.95 -15.80
N LEU A 461 -3.73 -22.28 -15.82
CA LEU A 461 -3.16 -23.07 -14.71
C LEU A 461 -1.68 -22.70 -14.45
N PRO A 462 -0.75 -22.82 -15.42
CA PRO A 462 0.62 -22.38 -15.22
C PRO A 462 0.71 -20.86 -15.04
N ALA A 463 -0.16 -20.05 -15.67
CA ALA A 463 -0.17 -18.60 -15.46
C ALA A 463 -0.50 -18.19 -14.02
N THR A 464 -1.29 -18.99 -13.30
CA THR A 464 -1.57 -18.77 -11.88
C THR A 464 -0.29 -18.86 -11.03
N VAL A 465 0.73 -19.59 -11.48
CA VAL A 465 2.02 -19.67 -10.78
C VAL A 465 2.74 -18.31 -10.77
N ASN A 466 2.64 -17.49 -11.83
CA ASN A 466 3.16 -16.11 -11.81
C ASN A 466 2.49 -15.28 -10.69
N VAL A 467 1.17 -15.42 -10.52
CA VAL A 467 0.42 -14.75 -9.43
C VAL A 467 0.85 -15.28 -8.06
N ILE A 468 0.97 -16.60 -7.88
CA ILE A 468 1.39 -17.17 -6.60
C ILE A 468 2.84 -16.76 -6.26
N ALA A 469 3.74 -16.77 -7.24
CA ALA A 469 5.12 -16.32 -7.05
C ALA A 469 5.17 -14.85 -6.63
N GLY A 470 4.40 -13.97 -7.29
CA GLY A 470 4.26 -12.58 -6.90
C GLY A 470 3.74 -12.41 -5.47
N TYR A 471 2.74 -13.21 -5.08
CA TYR A 471 2.20 -13.23 -3.72
C TYR A 471 3.24 -13.66 -2.67
N LEU A 472 3.98 -14.74 -2.95
CA LEU A 472 5.04 -15.24 -2.06
C LEU A 472 6.16 -14.20 -1.91
N THR A 473 6.55 -13.53 -2.98
CA THR A 473 7.53 -12.45 -2.93
C THR A 473 7.02 -11.27 -2.10
N GLY A 474 5.78 -10.83 -2.31
CA GLY A 474 5.17 -9.78 -1.50
C GLY A 474 5.12 -10.16 -0.02
N LEU A 475 4.77 -11.40 0.30
CA LEU A 475 4.77 -11.93 1.66
C LEU A 475 6.17 -11.95 2.28
N TYR A 476 7.19 -12.33 1.52
CA TYR A 476 8.58 -12.34 1.98
C TYR A 476 9.08 -10.91 2.28
N VAL A 477 8.85 -9.97 1.37
CA VAL A 477 9.21 -8.56 1.54
C VAL A 477 8.50 -7.95 2.75
N ARG A 478 7.22 -8.29 2.99
CA ARG A 478 6.46 -7.86 4.17
C ARG A 478 7.03 -8.40 5.48
N ARG A 479 7.55 -9.64 5.48
CA ARG A 479 8.07 -10.30 6.69
C ARG A 479 9.48 -9.84 7.04
N VAL A 480 10.36 -9.72 6.05
CA VAL A 480 11.79 -9.42 6.25
C VAL A 480 12.08 -7.91 6.18
N GLY A 481 11.20 -7.13 5.53
CA GLY A 481 11.35 -5.69 5.37
C GLY A 481 12.23 -5.31 4.17
N LYS A 482 12.51 -4.01 4.05
CA LYS A 482 13.15 -3.37 2.88
C LYS A 482 14.68 -3.30 2.97
N GLN A 483 15.31 -4.38 3.41
CA GLN A 483 16.73 -4.39 3.74
C GLN A 483 17.59 -4.98 2.60
N ALA A 484 18.90 -4.73 2.64
CA ALA A 484 19.85 -5.34 1.71
C ALA A 484 19.80 -6.88 1.73
N ARG A 485 19.46 -7.49 2.88
CA ARG A 485 19.23 -8.94 2.98
C ARG A 485 18.09 -9.40 2.07
N THR A 486 16.98 -8.67 2.04
CA THR A 486 15.81 -8.98 1.19
C THR A 486 16.22 -8.93 -0.28
N VAL A 487 16.93 -7.86 -0.69
CA VAL A 487 17.48 -7.73 -2.04
C VAL A 487 18.31 -8.95 -2.43
N ARG A 488 19.30 -9.33 -1.59
CA ARG A 488 20.18 -10.47 -1.88
C ARG A 488 19.39 -11.76 -2.13
N TRP A 489 18.40 -12.07 -1.30
CA TRP A 489 17.61 -13.28 -1.46
C TRP A 489 16.69 -13.25 -2.68
N LEU A 490 16.13 -12.10 -3.05
CA LEU A 490 15.38 -11.97 -4.29
C LEU A 490 16.27 -12.18 -5.51
N LEU A 491 17.49 -11.61 -5.51
CA LEU A 491 18.43 -11.80 -6.61
C LEU A 491 18.88 -13.26 -6.72
N LEU A 492 19.24 -13.91 -5.61
CA LEU A 492 19.64 -15.32 -5.61
C LEU A 492 18.51 -16.25 -6.09
N ALA A 493 17.28 -16.04 -5.60
CA ALA A 493 16.13 -16.80 -6.06
C ALA A 493 15.83 -16.55 -7.54
N GLY A 494 15.95 -15.30 -8.00
CA GLY A 494 15.79 -14.94 -9.41
C GLY A 494 16.79 -15.63 -10.33
N ILE A 495 18.08 -15.64 -9.95
CA ILE A 495 19.13 -16.38 -10.67
C ILE A 495 18.81 -17.87 -10.70
N ALA A 496 18.48 -18.47 -9.55
CA ALA A 496 18.21 -19.90 -9.45
C ALA A 496 17.03 -20.34 -10.33
N LEU A 497 15.92 -19.60 -10.32
CA LEU A 497 14.75 -19.90 -11.17
C LEU A 497 15.05 -19.69 -12.66
N THR A 498 15.84 -18.68 -13.00
CA THR A 498 16.28 -18.44 -14.39
C THR A 498 17.13 -19.61 -14.89
N LEU A 499 18.10 -20.07 -14.10
CA LEU A 499 18.94 -21.22 -14.45
C LEU A 499 18.12 -22.50 -14.57
N LEU A 500 17.16 -22.72 -13.66
CA LEU A 500 16.26 -23.87 -13.72
C LEU A 500 15.37 -23.84 -14.97
N ALA A 501 14.88 -22.66 -15.37
CA ALA A 501 14.11 -22.49 -16.59
C ALA A 501 14.92 -22.82 -17.85
N LEU A 502 16.16 -22.33 -17.92
CA LEU A 502 17.08 -22.61 -19.03
C LEU A 502 17.49 -24.09 -19.07
N ALA A 503 17.64 -24.72 -17.90
CA ALA A 503 17.86 -26.15 -17.82
C ALA A 503 16.64 -26.94 -18.32
N TRP A 504 15.40 -26.52 -18.01
CA TRP A 504 14.19 -27.22 -18.44
C TRP A 504 13.81 -26.98 -19.92
N GLN A 505 14.23 -25.85 -20.50
CA GLN A 505 13.90 -25.44 -21.87
C GLN A 505 14.07 -26.54 -22.95
N PRO A 506 15.13 -27.37 -22.97
CA PRO A 506 15.32 -28.39 -24.01
C PRO A 506 14.21 -29.43 -24.05
N TRP A 507 13.60 -29.73 -22.90
CA TRP A 507 12.49 -30.70 -22.79
C TRP A 507 11.13 -30.04 -22.86
N PHE A 508 11.02 -28.81 -22.37
CA PHE A 508 9.79 -28.03 -22.46
C PHE A 508 10.12 -26.62 -22.96
N PRO A 509 9.98 -26.34 -24.26
CA PRO A 509 10.42 -25.08 -24.86
C PRO A 509 9.78 -23.85 -24.21
N LEU A 510 10.52 -22.72 -24.23
CA LEU A 510 9.97 -21.43 -23.83
C LEU A 510 8.87 -21.04 -24.82
N ALA A 511 7.62 -20.97 -24.39
CA ALA A 511 6.52 -20.58 -25.25
C ALA A 511 5.48 -19.77 -24.46
N LYS A 512 5.41 -18.46 -24.75
CA LYS A 512 4.41 -17.56 -24.16
C LYS A 512 2.99 -17.99 -24.54
N LYS A 513 2.76 -18.33 -25.81
CA LYS A 513 1.43 -18.70 -26.32
C LYS A 513 0.87 -19.93 -25.61
N LEU A 514 1.69 -20.95 -25.34
CA LEU A 514 1.31 -22.13 -24.55
C LEU A 514 1.49 -21.94 -23.04
N TRP A 515 2.05 -20.81 -22.59
CA TRP A 515 2.36 -20.55 -21.18
C TRP A 515 3.16 -21.69 -20.50
N THR A 516 4.21 -22.17 -21.16
CA THR A 516 4.97 -23.35 -20.71
C THR A 516 5.63 -23.16 -19.35
N GLY A 517 5.90 -24.27 -18.65
CA GLY A 517 6.48 -24.23 -17.31
C GLY A 517 7.87 -23.60 -17.27
N SER A 518 8.71 -23.87 -18.27
CA SER A 518 10.00 -23.19 -18.45
C SER A 518 9.83 -21.68 -18.64
N PHE A 519 8.84 -21.25 -19.42
CA PHE A 519 8.52 -19.83 -19.61
C PHE A 519 8.07 -19.16 -18.30
N VAL A 520 7.24 -19.85 -17.50
CA VAL A 520 6.83 -19.35 -16.17
C VAL A 520 8.03 -19.18 -15.25
N LEU A 521 8.91 -20.18 -15.14
CA LEU A 521 10.09 -20.10 -14.28
C LEU A 521 11.05 -18.99 -14.72
N LEU A 522 11.26 -18.84 -16.04
CA LEU A 522 12.10 -17.79 -16.59
C LEU A 522 11.55 -16.41 -16.23
N THR A 523 10.26 -16.19 -16.48
CA THR A 523 9.62 -14.88 -16.25
C THR A 523 9.55 -14.53 -14.77
N VAL A 524 9.22 -15.48 -13.90
CA VAL A 524 9.30 -15.29 -12.43
C VAL A 524 10.73 -14.99 -11.99
N GLY A 525 11.73 -15.68 -12.55
CA GLY A 525 13.14 -15.43 -12.28
C GLY A 525 13.54 -14.00 -12.61
N LEU A 526 13.21 -13.54 -13.82
CA LEU A 526 13.45 -12.17 -14.27
C LEU A 526 12.69 -11.12 -13.46
N ASP A 527 11.44 -11.39 -13.06
CA ASP A 527 10.65 -10.51 -12.21
C ASP A 527 11.29 -10.32 -10.83
N LEU A 528 11.84 -11.39 -10.23
CA LEU A 528 12.57 -11.33 -8.97
C LEU A 528 13.85 -10.51 -9.10
N LEU A 529 14.59 -10.66 -10.20
CA LEU A 529 15.79 -9.88 -10.49
C LEU A 529 15.46 -8.40 -10.64
N LEU A 530 14.45 -8.08 -11.45
CA LEU A 530 13.99 -6.71 -11.70
C LEU A 530 13.48 -6.06 -10.43
N LEU A 531 12.62 -6.74 -9.67
CA LEU A 531 12.11 -6.23 -8.40
C LEU A 531 13.23 -6.08 -7.36
N GLY A 532 14.17 -7.03 -7.29
CA GLY A 532 15.34 -6.95 -6.42
C GLY A 532 16.21 -5.73 -6.73
N ALA A 533 16.46 -5.47 -8.02
CA ALA A 533 17.19 -4.30 -8.48
C ALA A 533 16.45 -2.98 -8.15
N LEU A 534 15.13 -2.92 -8.36
CA LEU A 534 14.31 -1.75 -8.02
C LEU A 534 14.28 -1.51 -6.51
N LEU A 535 14.11 -2.55 -5.69
CA LEU A 535 14.19 -2.46 -4.22
C LEU A 535 15.54 -1.91 -3.76
N TRP A 536 16.62 -2.39 -4.36
CA TRP A 536 17.96 -1.91 -4.06
C TRP A 536 18.17 -0.45 -4.45
N ALA A 537 17.79 -0.06 -5.67
CA ALA A 537 17.96 1.31 -6.15
C ALA A 537 17.12 2.30 -5.32
N ILE A 538 15.84 1.98 -5.10
CA ILE A 538 14.87 2.91 -4.53
C ILE A 538 14.88 2.90 -3.00
N GLU A 539 14.88 1.71 -2.38
CA GLU A 539 14.73 1.61 -0.91
C GLU A 539 16.10 1.58 -0.20
N VAL A 540 17.10 0.89 -0.76
CA VAL A 540 18.44 0.78 -0.13
C VAL A 540 19.32 1.97 -0.47
N ARG A 541 19.44 2.33 -1.75
CA ARG A 541 20.25 3.48 -2.22
C ARG A 541 19.50 4.81 -2.19
N ARG A 542 18.21 4.81 -1.87
CA ARG A 542 17.35 6.01 -1.82
C ARG A 542 17.33 6.81 -3.14
N TRP A 543 17.55 6.15 -4.27
CA TRP A 543 17.43 6.78 -5.59
C TRP A 543 15.95 6.93 -5.96
N GLN A 544 15.39 8.11 -5.66
CA GLN A 544 13.97 8.41 -5.93
C GLN A 544 13.73 9.27 -7.17
N ALA A 545 14.78 9.83 -7.79
CA ALA A 545 14.65 10.59 -9.03
C ALA A 545 14.00 9.75 -10.15
N GLY A 546 12.99 10.30 -10.82
CA GLY A 546 12.25 9.61 -11.90
C GLY A 546 11.20 8.58 -11.45
N SER A 547 11.21 8.14 -10.18
CA SER A 547 10.21 7.17 -9.68
C SER A 547 8.76 7.65 -9.84
N GLY A 548 8.55 8.97 -9.71
CA GLY A 548 7.27 9.62 -9.94
C GLY A 548 6.63 9.27 -11.29
N PHE A 549 7.43 9.21 -12.36
CA PHE A 549 6.96 8.91 -13.71
C PHE A 549 6.22 7.56 -13.79
N PHE A 550 6.84 6.50 -13.27
CA PHE A 550 6.22 5.17 -13.30
C PHE A 550 5.11 5.03 -12.26
N THR A 551 5.21 5.68 -11.09
CA THR A 551 4.16 5.56 -10.07
C THR A 551 2.80 6.07 -10.53
N VAL A 552 2.75 7.04 -11.45
CA VAL A 552 1.51 7.52 -12.08
C VAL A 552 0.75 6.36 -12.74
N LEU A 553 1.44 5.58 -13.55
CA LEU A 553 0.87 4.41 -14.23
C LEU A 553 0.52 3.30 -13.23
N GLY A 554 1.36 3.10 -12.21
CA GLY A 554 1.19 2.07 -11.20
C GLY A 554 -0.04 2.26 -10.30
N ARG A 555 -0.51 3.51 -10.13
CA ARG A 555 -1.68 3.84 -9.29
C ARG A 555 -3.02 3.47 -9.95
N ASN A 556 -3.13 3.57 -11.27
CA ASN A 556 -4.36 3.32 -12.03
C ASN A 556 -4.14 2.35 -13.21
N PRO A 557 -3.54 1.16 -12.99
CA PRO A 557 -3.10 0.30 -14.09
C PRO A 557 -4.25 -0.19 -14.96
N LEU A 558 -5.38 -0.59 -14.36
CA LEU A 558 -6.53 -1.10 -15.09
C LEU A 558 -7.19 -0.02 -15.95
N ALA A 559 -7.37 1.19 -15.40
CA ALA A 559 -7.99 2.29 -16.12
C ALA A 559 -7.14 2.73 -17.31
N ILE A 560 -5.82 2.82 -17.12
CA ILE A 560 -4.89 3.23 -18.18
C ILE A 560 -4.79 2.15 -19.26
N TYR A 561 -4.79 0.87 -18.87
CA TYR A 561 -4.84 -0.23 -19.83
C TYR A 561 -6.11 -0.20 -20.70
N LEU A 562 -7.29 -0.12 -20.07
CA LEU A 562 -8.56 -0.04 -20.80
C LEU A 562 -8.59 1.18 -21.71
N PHE A 563 -8.13 2.35 -21.22
CA PHE A 563 -8.00 3.53 -22.06
C PHE A 563 -7.08 3.28 -23.26
N SER A 564 -5.91 2.67 -23.06
CA SER A 564 -4.95 2.42 -24.13
C SER A 564 -5.49 1.48 -25.22
N GLU A 565 -6.32 0.51 -24.88
CA GLU A 565 -6.93 -0.40 -25.86
C GLU A 565 -8.11 0.26 -26.57
N LEU A 566 -9.03 0.88 -25.82
CA LEU A 566 -10.18 1.58 -26.39
C LEU A 566 -9.77 2.76 -27.28
N PHE A 567 -8.72 3.48 -26.89
CA PHE A 567 -8.23 4.63 -27.65
C PHE A 567 -7.59 4.19 -28.97
N VAL A 568 -6.78 3.13 -29.00
CA VAL A 568 -6.19 2.65 -30.27
C VAL A 568 -7.26 2.07 -31.18
N ILE A 569 -8.27 1.37 -30.64
CA ILE A 569 -9.42 0.90 -31.42
C ILE A 569 -10.16 2.10 -32.02
N SER A 570 -10.40 3.15 -31.22
CA SER A 570 -11.08 4.37 -31.70
C SER A 570 -10.30 5.06 -32.82
N LEU A 571 -8.98 5.17 -32.70
CA LEU A 571 -8.13 5.71 -33.78
C LEU A 571 -8.21 4.86 -35.05
N ARG A 572 -8.31 3.53 -34.90
CA ARG A 572 -8.42 2.61 -36.05
C ARG A 572 -9.77 2.67 -36.77
N LEU A 573 -10.81 3.23 -36.15
CA LEU A 573 -12.12 3.43 -36.78
C LEU A 573 -12.16 4.68 -37.67
N VAL A 574 -11.24 5.62 -37.49
CA VAL A 574 -11.21 6.86 -38.27
C VAL A 574 -10.41 6.60 -39.55
N PRO A 575 -11.04 6.66 -40.73
CA PRO A 575 -10.30 6.56 -42.00
C PRO A 575 -9.41 7.81 -42.18
N ALA A 576 -8.19 7.61 -42.64
CA ALA A 576 -7.24 8.70 -42.87
C ALA A 576 -6.33 8.44 -44.08
N GLY A 577 -6.10 9.50 -44.87
CA GLY A 577 -5.30 9.42 -46.10
C GLY A 577 -6.09 8.88 -47.30
N ALA A 578 -5.41 8.75 -48.43
CA ALA A 578 -6.04 8.42 -49.72
C ALA A 578 -6.20 6.91 -49.98
N SER A 579 -5.77 6.04 -49.06
CA SER A 579 -5.55 4.61 -49.36
C SER A 579 -6.10 3.67 -48.29
N GLY A 580 -7.37 3.81 -47.90
CA GLY A 580 -8.05 2.85 -47.00
C GLY A 580 -7.39 2.62 -45.64
N MET A 581 -6.42 3.48 -45.27
CA MET A 581 -5.67 3.38 -44.02
C MET A 581 -6.51 3.96 -42.88
N ASP A 582 -6.34 3.37 -41.71
CA ASP A 582 -6.85 3.98 -40.48
C ASP A 582 -5.92 5.09 -39.97
N LEU A 583 -6.44 5.98 -39.12
CA LEU A 583 -5.71 7.13 -38.60
C LEU A 583 -4.42 6.74 -37.86
N TYR A 584 -4.43 5.62 -37.12
CA TYR A 584 -3.25 5.16 -36.39
C TYR A 584 -2.16 4.69 -37.37
N GLN A 585 -2.53 3.93 -38.39
CA GLN A 585 -1.62 3.50 -39.46
C GLN A 585 -1.07 4.69 -40.24
N TRP A 586 -1.94 5.63 -40.61
CA TRP A 586 -1.55 6.84 -41.32
C TRP A 586 -0.55 7.67 -40.51
N LEU A 587 -0.80 7.88 -39.21
CA LEU A 587 0.16 8.57 -38.32
C LEU A 587 1.50 7.84 -38.28
N GLY A 588 1.49 6.50 -38.16
CA GLY A 588 2.70 5.69 -38.18
C GLY A 588 3.53 5.91 -39.45
N ILE A 589 2.90 5.81 -40.62
CA ILE A 589 3.57 5.85 -41.92
C ILE A 589 3.89 7.30 -42.35
N ALA A 590 2.90 8.18 -42.35
CA ALA A 590 3.00 9.51 -42.94
C ALA A 590 3.72 10.52 -42.03
N VAL A 591 3.77 10.27 -40.72
CA VAL A 591 4.46 11.14 -39.75
C VAL A 591 5.72 10.47 -39.24
N PHE A 592 5.61 9.37 -38.50
CA PHE A 592 6.75 8.81 -37.78
C PHE A 592 7.79 8.14 -38.69
N GLN A 593 7.37 7.34 -39.67
CA GLN A 593 8.30 6.71 -40.62
C GLN A 593 8.98 7.71 -41.56
N ARG A 594 8.33 8.85 -41.85
CA ARG A 594 8.97 9.94 -42.61
C ARG A 594 10.06 10.65 -41.80
N LEU A 595 9.84 10.82 -40.50
CA LEU A 595 10.80 11.47 -39.60
C LEU A 595 11.97 10.54 -39.23
N LEU A 596 11.66 9.29 -38.91
CA LEU A 596 12.60 8.27 -38.46
C LEU A 596 12.29 6.96 -39.18
N PRO A 597 13.00 6.61 -40.27
CA PRO A 597 12.70 5.40 -41.01
C PRO A 597 13.07 4.13 -40.23
N GLY A 598 12.34 3.06 -40.50
CA GLY A 598 12.62 1.73 -39.99
C GLY A 598 12.14 1.52 -38.54
N PRO A 599 12.86 0.70 -37.75
CA PRO A 599 12.45 0.36 -36.37
C PRO A 599 12.31 1.58 -35.45
N TRP A 600 13.06 2.65 -35.72
CA TRP A 600 13.02 3.89 -34.96
C TRP A 600 11.69 4.64 -35.11
N GLY A 601 11.09 4.65 -36.30
CA GLY A 601 9.76 5.25 -36.53
C GLY A 601 8.66 4.49 -35.81
N SER A 602 8.70 3.15 -35.85
CA SER A 602 7.78 2.29 -35.10
C SER A 602 7.89 2.55 -33.59
N LEU A 603 9.13 2.64 -33.06
CA LEU A 603 9.38 2.94 -31.65
C LEU A 603 8.91 4.34 -31.26
N ALA A 604 9.20 5.36 -32.07
CA ALA A 604 8.79 6.74 -31.80
C ALA A 604 7.27 6.89 -31.77
N CYS A 605 6.57 6.24 -32.70
CA CYS A 605 5.10 6.20 -32.71
C CYS A 605 4.55 5.53 -31.45
N ALA A 606 5.09 4.36 -31.08
CA ALA A 606 4.68 3.63 -29.89
C ALA A 606 4.95 4.42 -28.59
N LEU A 607 6.10 5.10 -28.50
CA LEU A 607 6.44 5.97 -27.37
C LEU A 607 5.51 7.17 -27.28
N ALA A 608 5.22 7.84 -28.40
CA ALA A 608 4.29 8.97 -28.43
C ALA A 608 2.90 8.55 -27.94
N TYR A 609 2.41 7.40 -28.42
CA TYR A 609 1.14 6.83 -27.98
C TYR A 609 1.15 6.49 -26.48
N THR A 610 2.22 5.86 -26.00
CA THR A 610 2.40 5.51 -24.58
C THR A 610 2.44 6.76 -23.70
N LEU A 611 3.12 7.82 -24.12
CA LEU A 611 3.19 9.08 -23.40
C LEU A 611 1.84 9.82 -23.35
N LEU A 612 1.01 9.69 -24.39
CA LEU A 612 -0.35 10.20 -24.37
C LEU A 612 -1.23 9.45 -23.36
N CYS A 613 -1.11 8.11 -23.31
CA CYS A 613 -1.74 7.31 -22.26
C CYS A 613 -1.21 7.67 -20.86
N TRP A 614 0.10 7.95 -20.74
CA TRP A 614 0.70 8.45 -19.50
C TRP A 614 0.14 9.81 -19.09
N ALA A 615 -0.06 10.73 -20.02
CA ALA A 615 -0.65 12.05 -19.75
C ALA A 615 -2.07 11.94 -19.20
N MET A 616 -2.88 11.01 -19.71
CA MET A 616 -4.18 10.67 -19.13
C MET A 616 -4.03 10.16 -17.69
N GLY A 617 -3.12 9.21 -17.44
CA GLY A 617 -2.83 8.72 -16.10
C GLY A 617 -2.39 9.82 -15.13
N TRP A 618 -1.56 10.74 -15.60
CA TRP A 618 -1.08 11.90 -14.83
C TRP A 618 -2.22 12.87 -14.49
N TRP A 619 -3.10 13.14 -15.46
CA TRP A 619 -4.30 13.94 -15.25
C TRP A 619 -5.21 13.32 -14.20
N MET A 620 -5.45 12.00 -14.27
CA MET A 620 -6.24 11.29 -13.26
C MET A 620 -5.59 11.39 -11.86
N ASP A 621 -4.27 11.23 -11.77
CA ASP A 621 -3.54 11.31 -10.49
C ASP A 621 -3.63 12.72 -9.88
N ARG A 622 -3.50 13.78 -10.69
CA ARG A 622 -3.69 15.17 -10.23
C ARG A 622 -5.11 15.44 -9.71
N ARG A 623 -6.11 14.82 -10.34
CA ARG A 623 -7.52 14.91 -9.92
C ARG A 623 -7.89 13.93 -8.79
N ARG A 624 -6.94 13.11 -8.32
CA ARG A 624 -7.15 12.05 -7.31
C ARG A 624 -8.24 11.04 -7.69
N LEU A 625 -8.39 10.77 -9.00
CA LEU A 625 -9.33 9.78 -9.52
C LEU A 625 -8.66 8.40 -9.53
N TYR A 626 -9.14 7.49 -8.68
CA TYR A 626 -8.58 6.14 -8.57
C TYR A 626 -9.66 5.07 -8.78
N LEU A 627 -9.56 4.33 -9.88
CA LEU A 627 -10.49 3.25 -10.18
C LEU A 627 -10.22 2.06 -9.25
N ARG A 628 -11.23 1.62 -8.50
CA ARG A 628 -11.15 0.46 -7.60
C ARG A 628 -12.33 -0.48 -7.85
N LEU A 629 -12.01 -1.77 -8.00
CA LEU A 629 -12.98 -2.86 -8.17
C LEU A 629 -13.16 -3.68 -6.89
#